data_AF-A0A660YJ74-F1
#
_entry.id   AF-A0A660YJ74-F1
#
_cell.length_a   1.000
_cell.length_b   1.000
_cell.length_c   1.000
_cell.angle_alpha   90.00
_cell.angle_beta   90.00
_cell.angle_gamma   90.00
#
_symmetry.space_group_name_H-M   'P 1'
#
loop_
_entity.id
_entity.type
_entity.pdbx_description
1 polymer ?
#
loop_
_entity_poly.entity_id
_entity_poly.type
_entity_poly.pdbx_seq_one_letter_code
_entity_poly.pdbx_strand_id
1 'polypeptide(L)'
;MISKKAILSGILLILITIFTLCENPSSVKQTIVIKTLVRGKLQTGKYSVFWDGKDESNKFVEPGTYLVWLYARTFTYEIRITALQGGVTGINDSTTAPVYGNWGLTELLQNHPEPFRIQSGTNIPFIIGEDAAGQTVEITVRKEKDE
;
A
#
# COMPACT_ATOMS: atom_id res chain seq x y z
N MET A 1 -15.35 14.47 71.54
CA MET A 1 -14.83 15.85 71.72
C MET A 1 -13.50 15.94 70.96
N ILE A 2 -13.31 16.82 69.97
CA ILE A 2 -12.90 18.25 70.11
C ILE A 2 -11.50 18.32 70.77
N SER A 3 -10.41 18.78 70.12
CA SER A 3 -10.16 20.13 69.57
C SER A 3 -9.09 20.11 68.44
N LYS A 4 -9.27 20.74 67.26
CA LYS A 4 -8.94 22.14 66.83
C LYS A 4 -7.51 22.42 66.28
N LYS A 5 -7.45 22.46 64.93
CA LYS A 5 -6.63 23.25 63.96
C LYS A 5 -5.35 24.05 64.36
N ALA A 6 -4.31 23.83 63.54
CA ALA A 6 -3.37 24.81 62.96
C ALA A 6 -2.89 24.25 61.57
N ILE A 7 -2.59 24.92 60.44
CA ILE A 7 -2.48 26.33 59.98
C ILE A 7 -1.15 27.02 60.38
N LEU A 8 -0.26 27.51 59.47
CA LEU A 8 -0.23 27.64 57.99
C LEU A 8 1.23 27.44 57.46
N SER A 9 1.42 27.51 56.12
CA SER A 9 2.68 27.46 55.34
C SER A 9 3.08 26.05 54.86
N GLY A 10 3.51 25.82 53.62
CA GLY A 10 3.63 26.73 52.47
C GLY A 10 4.32 26.04 51.27
N ILE A 11 4.38 26.73 50.13
CA ILE A 11 4.99 26.28 48.85
C ILE A 11 4.22 25.17 48.11
N LEU A 12 3.71 25.55 46.94
CA LEU A 12 3.14 24.68 45.90
C LEU A 12 4.27 23.90 45.20
N LEU A 13 4.22 22.56 45.22
CA LEU A 13 5.15 21.72 44.44
C LEU A 13 4.39 20.76 43.51
N ILE A 14 3.77 21.30 42.45
CA ILE A 14 3.26 20.48 41.34
C ILE A 14 4.44 20.18 40.41
N LEU A 15 5.08 19.02 40.60
CA LEU A 15 6.16 18.52 39.75
C LEU A 15 5.86 17.09 39.26
N ILE A 16 4.96 17.06 38.28
CA ILE A 16 4.91 16.18 37.11
C ILE A 16 5.74 14.88 37.20
N THR A 17 5.05 13.74 37.37
CA THR A 17 5.33 12.51 36.60
C THR A 17 4.04 11.79 36.21
N ILE A 18 3.05 12.52 35.68
CA ILE A 18 2.11 11.88 34.73
C ILE A 18 2.90 11.73 33.42
N PHE A 19 3.70 10.68 33.33
CA PHE A 19 4.04 10.10 32.04
C PHE A 19 2.75 9.47 31.51
N THR A 20 1.94 10.30 30.83
CA THR A 20 0.90 9.80 29.96
C THR A 20 1.59 8.85 28.98
N LEU A 21 1.24 7.57 29.00
CA LEU A 21 1.52 6.69 27.88
C LEU A 21 0.70 7.23 26.71
N CYS A 22 1.29 8.17 25.98
CA CYS A 22 1.03 8.26 24.56
C CYS A 22 1.66 6.99 23.97
N GLU A 23 0.88 5.91 23.94
CA GLU A 23 1.22 4.71 23.19
C GLU A 23 1.61 5.18 21.78
N ASN A 24 2.85 4.90 21.35
CA ASN A 24 3.36 5.40 20.07
C ASN A 24 2.37 5.04 18.96
N PRO A 25 1.70 6.02 18.32
CA PRO A 25 0.49 5.74 17.56
C PRO A 25 0.83 4.98 16.27
N SER A 26 0.59 3.67 16.33
CA SER A 26 0.84 2.67 15.28
C SER A 26 2.33 2.38 15.01
N SER A 27 2.68 1.08 15.04
CA SER A 27 3.80 0.53 14.28
C SER A 27 3.48 0.65 12.80
N VAL A 28 3.70 1.83 12.21
CA VAL A 28 3.51 2.08 10.78
C VAL A 28 4.54 1.24 10.01
N LYS A 29 4.11 0.06 9.55
CA LYS A 29 4.92 -0.85 8.75
C LYS A 29 5.54 -0.12 7.57
N GLN A 30 6.85 0.10 7.63
CA GLN A 30 7.56 0.83 6.59
C GLN A 30 7.63 -0.04 5.34
N THR A 31 7.36 0.55 4.17
CA THR A 31 7.48 -0.15 2.89
C THR A 31 8.55 0.49 2.02
N ILE A 32 9.27 -0.33 1.27
CA ILE A 32 10.18 0.11 0.20
C ILE A 32 9.51 -0.11 -1.15
N VAL A 33 9.64 0.85 -2.07
CA VAL A 33 9.21 0.66 -3.47
C VAL A 33 10.20 -0.27 -4.16
N ILE A 34 9.67 -1.33 -4.76
CA ILE A 34 10.42 -2.33 -5.52
C ILE A 34 10.36 -1.99 -7.02
N LYS A 35 9.19 -1.53 -7.50
CA LYS A 35 8.99 -1.08 -8.88
C LYS A 35 7.77 -0.18 -9.02
N THR A 36 7.89 0.88 -9.82
CA THR A 36 6.77 1.65 -10.35
C THR A 36 6.25 0.95 -11.61
N LEU A 37 5.00 0.49 -11.61
CA LEU A 37 4.37 -0.15 -12.78
C LEU A 37 3.61 0.86 -13.64
N VAL A 38 3.00 1.86 -13.01
CA VAL A 38 2.28 2.96 -13.68
C VAL A 38 2.61 4.26 -12.94
N ARG A 39 2.90 5.34 -13.68
CA ARG A 39 2.92 6.71 -13.17
C ARG A 39 2.52 7.67 -14.30
N GLY A 40 1.27 8.14 -14.28
CA GLY A 40 0.75 8.99 -15.36
C GLY A 40 -0.72 9.34 -15.19
N LYS A 41 -1.25 10.18 -16.08
CA LYS A 41 -2.69 10.51 -16.08
C LYS A 41 -3.49 9.45 -16.83
N LEU A 42 -4.50 8.89 -16.17
CA LEU A 42 -5.44 7.93 -16.78
C LEU A 42 -6.84 8.54 -16.88
N GLN A 43 -7.67 7.96 -17.75
CA GLN A 43 -9.09 8.30 -17.88
C GLN A 43 -9.93 7.24 -17.17
N THR A 44 -11.25 7.44 -17.08
CA THR A 44 -12.17 6.41 -16.57
C THR A 44 -12.04 5.12 -17.39
N GLY A 45 -11.83 3.98 -16.74
CA GLY A 45 -11.60 2.72 -17.43
C GLY A 45 -11.13 1.58 -16.52
N LYS A 46 -11.44 0.34 -16.90
CA LYS A 46 -10.68 -0.82 -16.42
C LYS A 46 -9.39 -0.97 -17.23
N TYR A 47 -8.30 -1.19 -16.51
CA TYR A 47 -6.95 -1.37 -17.01
C TYR A 47 -6.37 -2.69 -16.47
N SER A 48 -5.22 -3.10 -17.03
CA SER A 48 -4.36 -4.09 -16.40
C SER A 48 -2.89 -3.71 -16.64
N VAL A 49 -2.04 -3.97 -15.64
CA VAL A 49 -0.60 -3.81 -15.77
C VAL A 49 0.12 -5.10 -15.37
N PHE A 50 1.11 -5.48 -16.17
CA PHE A 50 1.89 -6.69 -15.98
C PHE A 50 3.09 -6.44 -15.05
N TRP A 51 3.39 -7.39 -14.16
CA TRP A 51 4.65 -7.44 -13.43
C TRP A 51 5.30 -8.82 -13.52
N ASP A 52 6.53 -8.87 -14.02
CA ASP A 52 7.32 -10.08 -14.26
C ASP A 52 8.15 -10.56 -13.04
N GLY A 53 8.05 -9.85 -11.91
CA GLY A 53 8.89 -10.07 -10.74
C GLY A 53 10.25 -9.38 -10.82
N LYS A 54 10.45 -8.36 -11.67
CA LYS A 54 11.68 -7.52 -11.64
C LYS A 54 11.54 -6.26 -10.78
N ASP A 55 12.66 -5.77 -10.27
CA ASP A 55 12.81 -4.44 -9.66
C ASP A 55 13.02 -3.32 -10.71
N GLU A 56 13.22 -2.08 -10.25
CA GLU A 56 13.64 -0.92 -11.09
C GLU A 56 15.02 -1.12 -11.75
N SER A 57 15.90 -1.96 -11.19
CA SER A 57 17.20 -2.31 -11.79
C SER A 57 17.11 -3.44 -12.83
N ASN A 58 15.89 -3.86 -13.18
CA ASN A 58 15.58 -5.01 -14.05
C ASN A 58 16.18 -6.36 -13.59
N LYS A 59 16.46 -6.50 -12.29
CA LYS A 59 16.82 -7.77 -11.65
C LYS A 59 15.56 -8.46 -11.13
N PHE A 60 15.50 -9.78 -11.21
CA PHE A 60 14.42 -10.52 -10.56
C PHE A 60 14.53 -10.42 -9.03
N VAL A 61 13.39 -10.26 -8.36
CA VAL A 61 13.30 -10.18 -6.90
C VAL A 61 13.25 -11.58 -6.28
N GLU A 62 13.57 -11.67 -4.98
CA GLU A 62 13.43 -12.91 -4.22
C GLU A 62 11.95 -13.31 -4.06
N PRO A 63 11.64 -14.62 -3.95
CA PRO A 63 10.31 -15.11 -3.60
C PRO A 63 9.77 -14.54 -2.29
N GLY A 64 8.44 -14.46 -2.17
CA GLY A 64 7.74 -14.02 -0.97
C GLY A 64 6.55 -13.12 -1.25
N THR A 65 6.02 -12.53 -0.18
CA THR A 65 4.86 -11.62 -0.24
C THR A 65 5.30 -10.20 -0.62
N TYR A 66 4.59 -9.62 -1.58
CA TYR A 66 4.72 -8.21 -2.00
C TYR A 66 3.38 -7.50 -1.86
N LEU A 67 3.44 -6.18 -1.78
CA LEU A 67 2.29 -5.29 -1.74
C LEU A 67 2.18 -4.60 -3.09
N VAL A 68 0.99 -4.54 -3.68
CA VAL A 68 0.72 -3.61 -4.77
C VAL A 68 -0.12 -2.48 -4.22
N TRP A 69 0.35 -1.25 -4.36
CA TRP A 69 -0.39 -0.04 -4.04
C TRP A 69 -0.89 0.63 -5.31
N LEU A 70 -2.14 1.04 -5.34
CA LEU A 70 -2.69 2.02 -6.28
C LEU A 70 -2.96 3.31 -5.52
N TYR A 71 -2.27 4.38 -5.88
CA TYR A 71 -2.54 5.74 -5.42
C TYR A 71 -3.19 6.53 -6.55
N ALA A 72 -4.33 7.16 -6.25
CA ALA A 72 -5.02 8.07 -7.16
C ALA A 72 -5.72 9.19 -6.37
N ARG A 73 -5.23 10.43 -6.50
CA ARG A 73 -5.78 11.65 -5.85
C ARG A 73 -5.81 11.55 -4.31
N THR A 74 -6.90 11.02 -3.76
CA THR A 74 -7.16 10.84 -2.32
C THR A 74 -7.35 9.38 -1.92
N PHE A 75 -7.40 8.49 -2.92
CA PHE A 75 -7.59 7.06 -2.72
C PHE A 75 -6.24 6.34 -2.72
N THR A 76 -6.10 5.39 -1.80
CA THR A 76 -4.98 4.47 -1.73
C THR A 76 -5.55 3.07 -1.49
N TYR A 77 -5.33 2.15 -2.42
CA TYR A 77 -5.70 0.75 -2.30
C TYR A 77 -4.45 -0.12 -2.20
N GLU A 78 -4.52 -1.19 -1.42
CA GLU A 78 -3.45 -2.19 -1.27
C GLU A 78 -4.01 -3.60 -1.52
N ILE A 79 -3.29 -4.42 -2.29
CA ILE A 79 -3.45 -5.87 -2.32
C ILE A 79 -2.12 -6.55 -1.92
N ARG A 80 -2.20 -7.76 -1.36
CA ARG A 80 -1.06 -8.66 -1.18
C ARG A 80 -0.99 -9.63 -2.36
N ILE A 81 0.22 -9.86 -2.86
CA ILE A 81 0.52 -10.76 -3.98
C ILE A 81 1.73 -11.64 -3.62
N THR A 82 1.78 -12.87 -4.12
CA THR A 82 2.76 -13.88 -3.68
C THR A 82 3.63 -14.33 -4.84
N ALA A 83 4.91 -13.98 -4.79
CA ALA A 83 5.91 -14.34 -5.79
C ALA A 83 6.56 -15.69 -5.47
N LEU A 84 6.43 -16.67 -6.36
CA LEU A 84 7.07 -17.99 -6.28
C LEU A 84 8.27 -18.09 -7.23
N GLN A 85 9.28 -18.87 -6.84
CA GLN A 85 10.53 -18.99 -7.59
C GLN A 85 10.36 -19.64 -8.97
N GLY A 86 10.93 -18.98 -9.98
CA GLY A 86 11.08 -19.48 -11.35
C GLY A 86 9.77 -19.62 -12.13
N GLY A 87 9.88 -19.48 -13.45
CA GLY A 87 8.75 -19.56 -14.38
C GLY A 87 9.22 -19.62 -15.83
N VAL A 88 8.36 -19.14 -16.73
CA VAL A 88 8.58 -19.04 -18.18
C VAL A 88 8.00 -17.72 -18.71
N THR A 89 8.80 -17.00 -19.48
CA THR A 89 8.51 -15.62 -19.92
C THR A 89 7.35 -15.53 -20.91
N GLY A 90 6.54 -14.48 -20.81
CA GLY A 90 5.53 -14.11 -21.83
C GLY A 90 4.18 -14.83 -21.72
N ILE A 91 3.94 -15.67 -20.70
CA ILE A 91 2.65 -16.34 -20.52
C ILE A 91 1.57 -15.39 -19.97
N ASN A 92 1.92 -14.48 -19.04
CA ASN A 92 0.95 -13.61 -18.37
C ASN A 92 1.03 -12.14 -18.81
N ASP A 93 1.69 -11.79 -19.91
CA ASP A 93 1.78 -10.39 -20.38
C ASP A 93 0.56 -10.03 -21.25
N SER A 94 -0.60 -9.82 -20.60
CA SER A 94 -1.90 -9.61 -21.26
C SER A 94 -2.48 -8.25 -20.92
N THR A 95 -1.99 -7.21 -21.59
CA THR A 95 -2.36 -5.80 -21.39
C THR A 95 -3.79 -5.43 -21.84
N THR A 96 -4.72 -6.38 -21.84
CA THR A 96 -6.04 -6.26 -22.48
C THR A 96 -7.02 -5.36 -21.71
N ALA A 97 -7.28 -4.18 -22.27
CA ALA A 97 -8.33 -3.23 -21.91
C ALA A 97 -8.74 -2.47 -23.19
N PRO A 98 -9.95 -1.87 -23.28
CA PRO A 98 -11.01 -1.76 -22.28
C PRO A 98 -12.28 -2.59 -22.61
N VAL A 99 -13.26 -2.59 -21.71
CA VAL A 99 -14.64 -3.09 -21.96
C VAL A 99 -15.62 -1.95 -21.68
N TYR A 100 -16.02 -1.19 -22.70
CA TYR A 100 -16.89 -0.01 -22.51
C TYR A 100 -18.17 -0.34 -21.73
N GLY A 101 -18.34 0.28 -20.56
CA GLY A 101 -19.45 0.04 -19.63
C GLY A 101 -19.43 1.05 -18.49
N ASN A 102 -20.40 0.94 -17.58
CA ASN A 102 -20.48 1.81 -16.40
C ASN A 102 -19.39 1.43 -15.38
N TRP A 103 -18.29 2.17 -15.38
CA TRP A 103 -17.22 2.01 -14.40
C TRP A 103 -17.66 2.55 -13.05
N GLY A 104 -17.45 1.77 -11.99
CA GLY A 104 -17.79 2.16 -10.62
C GLY A 104 -16.77 3.13 -10.03
N LEU A 105 -16.54 3.00 -8.72
CA LEU A 105 -15.46 3.68 -8.03
C LEU A 105 -14.09 3.20 -8.52
N THR A 106 -13.04 3.97 -8.24
CA THR A 106 -11.66 3.49 -8.40
C THR A 106 -11.42 2.25 -7.53
N GLU A 107 -10.71 1.25 -8.06
CA GLU A 107 -10.50 -0.04 -7.38
C GLU A 107 -9.18 -0.70 -7.84
N LEU A 108 -8.44 -1.30 -6.91
CA LEU A 108 -7.34 -2.21 -7.20
C LEU A 108 -7.83 -3.65 -7.01
N LEU A 109 -7.86 -4.43 -8.09
CA LEU A 109 -8.38 -5.80 -8.09
C LEU A 109 -7.25 -6.81 -7.88
N GLN A 110 -7.56 -7.97 -7.28
CA GLN A 110 -6.58 -9.03 -7.08
C GLN A 110 -5.92 -9.44 -8.41
N ASN A 111 -4.61 -9.66 -8.37
CA ASN A 111 -3.81 -10.08 -9.50
C ASN A 111 -4.16 -11.50 -9.99
N HIS A 112 -3.80 -11.81 -11.23
CA HIS A 112 -3.96 -13.15 -11.80
C HIS A 112 -2.75 -13.55 -12.69
N PRO A 113 -2.15 -14.74 -12.47
CA PRO A 113 -2.42 -15.69 -11.39
C PRO A 113 -1.99 -15.15 -10.01
N GLU A 114 -2.55 -15.73 -8.95
CA GLU A 114 -2.12 -15.53 -7.55
C GLU A 114 -2.25 -16.89 -6.81
N PRO A 115 -1.18 -17.41 -6.18
CA PRO A 115 0.21 -16.95 -6.25
C PRO A 115 0.74 -16.99 -7.70
N PHE A 116 1.72 -16.14 -8.00
CA PHE A 116 2.33 -16.08 -9.34
C PHE A 116 3.77 -16.60 -9.33
N ARG A 117 4.31 -16.84 -10.53
CA ARG A 117 5.70 -17.27 -10.72
C ARG A 117 6.54 -16.12 -11.28
N ILE A 118 7.66 -15.84 -10.64
CA ILE A 118 8.68 -14.89 -11.15
C ILE A 118 9.08 -15.34 -12.57
N GLN A 119 9.47 -14.41 -13.45
CA GLN A 119 9.68 -14.62 -14.89
C GLN A 119 8.40 -14.83 -15.71
N SER A 120 7.40 -15.58 -15.21
CA SER A 120 6.06 -15.63 -15.83
C SER A 120 5.24 -14.39 -15.53
N GLY A 121 5.42 -13.81 -14.34
CA GLY A 121 4.72 -12.62 -13.88
C GLY A 121 3.25 -12.81 -13.59
N THR A 122 2.55 -11.70 -13.38
CA THR A 122 1.12 -11.63 -13.07
C THR A 122 0.51 -10.36 -13.65
N ASN A 123 -0.77 -10.42 -14.04
CA ASN A 123 -1.55 -9.26 -14.42
C ASN A 123 -2.20 -8.67 -13.17
N ILE A 124 -2.07 -7.35 -12.97
CA ILE A 124 -2.73 -6.60 -11.91
C ILE A 124 -3.85 -5.79 -12.57
N PRO A 125 -5.12 -6.23 -12.50
CA PRO A 125 -6.24 -5.46 -12.98
C PRO A 125 -6.59 -4.32 -12.01
N PHE A 126 -7.08 -3.20 -12.54
CA PHE A 126 -7.56 -2.08 -11.74
C PHE A 126 -8.63 -1.29 -12.50
N ILE A 127 -9.42 -0.50 -11.78
CA ILE A 127 -10.45 0.38 -12.33
C ILE A 127 -10.10 1.80 -11.89
N ILE A 128 -10.15 2.74 -12.85
CA ILE A 128 -10.19 4.17 -12.59
C ILE A 128 -11.64 4.60 -12.79
N GLY A 129 -12.29 5.05 -11.72
CA GLY A 129 -13.64 5.60 -11.74
C GLY A 129 -13.66 7.07 -12.16
N GLU A 130 -14.86 7.66 -12.22
CA GLU A 130 -15.02 9.10 -12.44
C GLU A 130 -14.37 9.94 -11.30
N ASP A 131 -14.26 9.33 -10.12
CA ASP A 131 -13.63 9.86 -8.91
C ASP A 131 -12.11 10.12 -9.04
N ALA A 132 -11.44 9.46 -9.98
CA ALA A 132 -10.02 9.64 -10.30
C ALA A 132 -9.75 9.96 -11.79
N ALA A 133 -10.78 10.26 -12.58
CA ALA A 133 -10.64 10.56 -14.00
C ALA A 133 -9.72 11.77 -14.26
N GLY A 134 -8.79 11.61 -15.20
CA GLY A 134 -7.80 12.62 -15.58
C GLY A 134 -6.71 12.91 -14.54
N GLN A 135 -6.76 12.25 -13.37
CA GLN A 135 -5.79 12.43 -12.29
C GLN A 135 -4.52 11.60 -12.53
N THR A 136 -3.43 11.99 -11.88
CA THR A 136 -2.23 11.16 -11.82
C THR A 136 -2.53 9.91 -10.99
N VAL A 137 -2.40 8.76 -11.62
CA VAL A 137 -2.42 7.43 -11.01
C VAL A 137 -0.99 6.94 -10.88
N GLU A 138 -0.66 6.38 -9.73
CA GLU A 138 0.61 5.69 -9.49
C GLU A 138 0.34 4.28 -8.96
N ILE A 139 0.90 3.27 -9.62
CA ILE A 139 0.87 1.88 -9.16
C ILE A 139 2.30 1.46 -8.85
N THR A 140 2.53 1.04 -7.60
CA THR A 140 3.84 0.57 -7.12
C THR A 140 3.76 -0.83 -6.54
N VAL A 141 4.70 -1.68 -6.91
CA VAL A 141 5.04 -2.87 -6.13
C VAL A 141 5.97 -2.45 -5.01
N ARG A 142 5.71 -2.95 -3.80
CA ARG A 142 6.41 -2.60 -2.58
C ARG A 142 6.69 -3.87 -1.76
N LYS A 143 7.69 -3.83 -0.90
CA LYS A 143 7.92 -4.84 0.14
C LYS A 143 7.85 -4.17 1.50
N GLU A 144 7.31 -4.86 2.50
CA GLU A 144 7.49 -4.47 3.91
C GLU A 144 8.99 -4.52 4.22
N LYS A 145 9.49 -3.59 5.05
CA LYS A 145 10.83 -3.74 5.63
C LYS A 145 10.77 -4.81 6.71
N ASP A 146 11.76 -5.70 6.71
CA ASP A 146 12.12 -6.46 7.90
C ASP A 146 12.64 -5.47 8.98
N GLU A 147 12.33 -5.72 10.26
CA GLU A 147 12.64 -4.83 11.41
C GLU A 147 14.08 -4.96 11.91
#